data_AF-A0A7K8ZXH5-F1
#
_entry.id   AF-A0A7K8ZXH5-F1
#
_cell.length_a   1.000
_cell.length_b   1.000
_cell.length_c   1.000
_cell.angle_alpha   90.00
_cell.angle_beta   90.00
_cell.angle_gamma   90.00
#
_symmetry.space_group_name_H-M   'P 1'
#
loop_
_entity.id
_entity.type
_entity.pdbx_description
1 polymer ?
#
loop_
_entity_poly.entity_id
_entity_poly.type
_entity_poly.pdbx_seq_one_letter_code
_entity_poly.pdbx_strand_id
1 'polypeptide(L)'
;YVLLQVVLVNLLICIVVFYTVYYVVLSVCFAVFKIKMLDGLAPFDFKTNPSWINPYYLVLVISLEITFFICGLLFALVVEEWVWDYAVTVTIIHIIITSVVMSEFPLMLHWWLALGSGVISMICGGQILAYCLYKDNFIYPILDDF
;
A
#
# COMPACT_ATOMS: atom_id res chain seq x y z
N TYR A 1 26.09 -4.70 -8.15
CA TYR A 1 25.33 -4.41 -9.38
C TYR A 1 24.13 -5.33 -9.54
N VAL A 2 24.29 -6.66 -9.57
CA VAL A 2 23.16 -7.61 -9.72
C VAL A 2 22.10 -7.47 -8.62
N LEU A 3 22.51 -7.40 -7.33
CA LEU A 3 21.56 -7.22 -6.22
C LEU A 3 20.74 -5.93 -6.31
N LEU A 4 21.40 -4.81 -6.64
CA LEU A 4 20.72 -3.51 -6.82
C LEU A 4 19.69 -3.58 -7.96
N GLN A 5 20.01 -4.27 -9.05
CA GLN A 5 19.08 -4.46 -10.16
C GLN A 5 17.84 -5.25 -9.73
N VAL A 6 18.01 -6.34 -8.98
CA VAL A 6 16.89 -7.13 -8.45
C VAL A 6 16.00 -6.29 -7.55
N VAL A 7 16.58 -5.54 -6.61
CA VAL A 7 15.82 -4.67 -5.69
C VAL A 7 15.02 -3.62 -6.46
N LEU A 8 15.63 -2.96 -7.46
CA LEU A 8 14.94 -1.94 -8.26
C LEU A 8 13.82 -2.53 -9.13
N VAL A 9 14.03 -3.73 -9.70
CA VAL A 9 12.99 -4.42 -10.48
C VAL A 9 11.82 -4.82 -9.58
N ASN A 10 12.11 -5.39 -8.40
CA ASN A 10 11.08 -5.75 -7.42
C ASN A 10 10.31 -4.53 -6.95
N LEU A 11 11.00 -3.41 -6.68
CA LEU A 11 10.36 -2.16 -6.31
C LEU A 11 9.44 -1.64 -7.43
N LEU A 12 9.89 -1.69 -8.68
CA LEU A 12 9.07 -1.31 -9.83
C LEU A 12 7.82 -2.18 -9.92
N ILE A 13 7.95 -3.51 -9.77
CA ILE A 13 6.82 -4.44 -9.76
C ILE A 13 5.87 -4.09 -8.61
N CYS A 14 6.36 -3.85 -7.40
CA CYS A 14 5.56 -3.45 -6.26
C CYS A 14 4.78 -2.15 -6.50
N ILE A 15 5.39 -1.14 -7.14
CA ILE A 15 4.70 0.12 -7.49
C ILE A 15 3.58 -0.14 -8.51
N VAL A 16 3.86 -0.92 -9.55
CA VAL A 16 2.87 -1.26 -10.59
C VAL A 16 1.70 -2.04 -9.99
N VAL A 17 2.00 -3.05 -9.16
CA VAL A 17 0.99 -3.85 -8.44
C VAL A 17 0.17 -2.94 -7.54
N PHE A 18 0.82 -2.06 -6.76
CA PHE A 18 0.14 -1.16 -5.83
C PHE A 18 -0.93 -0.32 -6.51
N TYR A 19 -0.56 0.43 -7.57
CA TYR A 19 -1.52 1.27 -8.26
C TYR A 19 -2.56 0.47 -9.05
N THR A 20 -2.19 -0.68 -9.61
CA THR A 20 -3.16 -1.55 -10.30
C THR A 20 -4.23 -2.03 -9.34
N VAL A 21 -3.83 -2.58 -8.18
CA VAL A 21 -4.75 -3.01 -7.14
C VAL A 21 -5.58 -1.83 -6.64
N TYR A 22 -4.95 -0.65 -6.44
CA TYR A 22 -5.68 0.53 -5.97
C TYR A 22 -6.81 0.90 -6.92
N TYR A 23 -6.54 1.05 -8.22
CA TYR A 23 -7.59 1.42 -9.17
C TYR A 23 -8.64 0.32 -9.37
N VAL A 24 -8.27 -0.97 -9.27
CA VAL A 24 -9.24 -2.07 -9.29
C VAL A 24 -10.16 -1.99 -8.07
N VAL A 25 -9.61 -1.93 -6.86
CA VAL A 25 -10.38 -1.84 -5.62
C VAL A 25 -11.26 -0.59 -5.62
N LEU A 26 -10.70 0.56 -6.01
CA LEU A 26 -11.43 1.81 -6.15
C LEU A 26 -12.62 1.67 -7.09
N SER A 27 -12.42 1.08 -8.28
CA SER A 27 -13.51 0.88 -9.25
C SER A 27 -14.65 0.02 -8.68
N VAL A 28 -14.30 -1.04 -7.94
CA VAL A 28 -15.26 -1.92 -7.26
C VAL A 28 -15.99 -1.15 -6.16
N CYS A 29 -15.29 -0.39 -5.32
CA CYS A 29 -15.89 0.43 -4.28
C CYS A 29 -16.83 1.50 -4.87
N PHE A 30 -16.43 2.21 -5.93
CA PHE A 30 -17.31 3.17 -6.62
C PHE A 30 -18.61 2.50 -7.12
N ALA A 31 -18.51 1.29 -7.67
CA ALA A 31 -19.68 0.54 -8.12
C ALA A 31 -20.59 0.11 -6.94
N VAL A 32 -20.02 -0.46 -5.87
CA VAL A 32 -20.74 -0.91 -4.68
C VAL A 32 -21.48 0.25 -4.00
N PHE A 33 -20.82 1.40 -3.87
CA PHE A 33 -21.38 2.62 -3.26
C PHE A 33 -22.19 3.49 -4.24
N LYS A 34 -22.37 3.03 -5.49
CA LYS A 34 -23.16 3.70 -6.54
C LYS A 34 -22.72 5.15 -6.82
N ILE A 35 -21.41 5.41 -6.78
CA ILE A 35 -20.85 6.71 -7.15
C ILE A 35 -20.83 6.81 -8.68
N LYS A 36 -21.50 7.83 -9.24
CA LYS A 36 -21.82 7.92 -10.68
C LYS A 36 -20.62 8.13 -11.59
N MET A 37 -19.55 8.74 -11.10
CA MET A 37 -18.35 9.04 -11.88
C MET A 37 -17.14 8.59 -11.11
N LEU A 38 -16.31 7.74 -11.73
CA LEU A 38 -15.02 7.35 -11.16
C LEU A 38 -14.10 8.57 -11.18
N ASP A 39 -13.64 8.97 -9.99
CA ASP A 39 -12.60 9.99 -9.88
C ASP A 39 -11.24 9.31 -9.98
N GLY A 40 -10.51 9.57 -11.07
CA GLY A 40 -9.16 9.04 -11.29
C GLY A 40 -8.13 9.62 -10.31
N LEU A 41 -8.42 10.73 -9.63
CA LEU A 41 -7.54 11.35 -8.65
C LEU A 41 -7.87 10.93 -7.22
N ALA A 42 -8.94 10.16 -7.01
CA ALA A 42 -9.37 9.69 -5.69
C ALA A 42 -8.25 9.05 -4.84
N PRO A 43 -7.32 8.25 -5.38
CA PRO A 43 -6.22 7.70 -4.56
C PRO A 43 -5.35 8.74 -3.87
N PHE A 44 -5.33 9.97 -4.39
CA PHE A 44 -4.52 11.09 -3.92
C PHE A 44 -5.33 12.12 -3.12
N ASP A 45 -6.64 11.96 -3.01
CA ASP A 45 -7.51 12.92 -2.34
C ASP A 45 -7.40 12.83 -0.81
N PHE A 46 -6.73 13.81 -0.23
CA PHE A 46 -6.67 14.04 1.22
C PHE A 46 -7.51 15.23 1.70
N LYS A 47 -8.22 15.90 0.79
CA LYS A 47 -8.96 17.15 1.06
C LYS A 47 -10.42 16.88 1.42
N THR A 48 -10.98 15.74 1.01
CA THR A 48 -12.34 15.37 1.36
C THR A 48 -12.53 15.29 2.87
N ASN A 49 -13.48 16.09 3.40
CA ASN A 49 -13.77 16.13 4.83
C ASN A 49 -14.25 14.76 5.35
N PRO A 50 -13.80 14.36 6.55
CA PRO A 50 -14.18 13.08 7.14
C PRO A 50 -15.66 13.04 7.46
N SER A 51 -16.36 12.05 6.91
CA SER A 51 -17.77 11.82 7.17
C SER A 51 -18.16 10.37 6.89
N TRP A 52 -18.58 9.65 7.93
CA TRP A 52 -19.06 8.26 7.83
C TRP A 52 -20.40 8.10 7.09
N ILE A 53 -21.04 9.22 6.73
CA ILE A 53 -22.30 9.24 5.98
C ILE A 53 -22.04 9.60 4.51
N ASN A 54 -20.92 10.27 4.22
CA ASN A 54 -20.54 10.60 2.86
C ASN A 54 -20.00 9.35 2.15
N PRO A 55 -20.72 8.80 1.15
CA PRO A 55 -20.30 7.58 0.47
C PRO A 55 -18.99 7.76 -0.29
N TYR A 56 -18.68 8.97 -0.75
CA TYR A 56 -17.41 9.25 -1.42
C TYR A 56 -16.23 9.12 -0.44
N TYR A 57 -16.32 9.75 0.74
CA TYR A 57 -15.29 9.62 1.78
C TYR A 57 -15.09 8.16 2.22
N LEU A 58 -16.20 7.42 2.41
CA LEU A 58 -16.14 5.99 2.73
C LEU A 58 -15.38 5.21 1.66
N VAL A 59 -15.66 5.47 0.38
CA VAL A 59 -14.97 4.84 -0.73
C VAL A 59 -13.47 5.14 -0.71
N LEU A 60 -13.05 6.37 -0.42
CA LEU A 60 -11.63 6.73 -0.32
C LEU A 60 -10.92 5.88 0.75
N VAL A 61 -11.45 5.87 1.97
CA VAL A 61 -10.84 5.16 3.12
C VAL A 61 -10.86 3.65 2.90
N ILE A 62 -12.01 3.08 2.50
CA ILE A 62 -12.14 1.64 2.30
C ILE A 62 -11.23 1.16 1.17
N SER A 63 -11.13 1.92 0.08
CA SER A 63 -10.27 1.54 -1.04
C SER A 63 -8.80 1.56 -0.64
N LEU A 64 -8.37 2.59 0.11
CA LEU A 64 -7.02 2.67 0.66
C LEU A 64 -6.71 1.44 1.52
N GLU A 65 -7.53 1.16 2.54
CA GLU A 65 -7.29 0.08 3.50
C GLU A 65 -7.25 -1.30 2.83
N ILE A 66 -8.21 -1.60 1.93
CA ILE A 66 -8.25 -2.87 1.20
C ILE A 66 -7.04 -3.00 0.27
N THR A 67 -6.66 -1.91 -0.40
CA THR A 67 -5.49 -1.91 -1.29
C THR A 67 -4.22 -2.23 -0.52
N PHE A 68 -3.97 -1.54 0.59
CA PHE A 68 -2.79 -1.76 1.40
C PHE A 68 -2.73 -3.19 1.94
N PHE A 69 -3.86 -3.73 2.40
CA PHE A 69 -3.93 -5.11 2.86
C PHE A 69 -3.61 -6.12 1.74
N ILE A 70 -4.28 -6.03 0.59
CA ILE A 70 -4.05 -6.93 -0.56
C ILE A 70 -2.61 -6.81 -1.06
N CYS A 71 -2.09 -5.59 -1.17
CA CYS A 71 -0.71 -5.35 -1.60
C CYS A 71 0.30 -5.95 -0.64
N GLY A 72 0.06 -5.93 0.68
CA GLY A 72 0.93 -6.61 1.64
C GLY A 72 1.07 -8.10 1.34
N LEU A 73 -0.05 -8.78 1.05
CA LEU A 73 -0.04 -10.19 0.68
C LEU A 73 0.67 -10.43 -0.66
N LEU A 74 0.42 -9.59 -1.67
CA LEU A 74 1.07 -9.73 -2.98
C LEU A 74 2.56 -9.42 -2.94
N PHE A 75 2.99 -8.43 -2.14
CA PHE A 75 4.39 -8.07 -2.01
C PHE A 75 5.18 -9.23 -1.41
N ALA A 76 4.62 -9.95 -0.42
CA ALA A 76 5.24 -11.15 0.12
C ALA A 76 5.56 -12.20 -0.97
N LEU A 77 4.72 -12.31 -2.01
CA LEU A 77 4.95 -13.22 -3.13
C LEU A 77 5.99 -12.71 -4.14
N VAL A 78 6.21 -11.39 -4.21
CA VAL A 78 7.15 -10.76 -5.15
C VAL A 78 8.55 -10.69 -4.57
N VAL A 79 8.66 -10.28 -3.31
CA VAL A 79 9.96 -9.93 -2.71
C VAL A 79 10.50 -11.01 -1.80
N GLU A 80 9.64 -11.94 -1.34
CA GLU A 80 9.91 -13.07 -0.43
C GLU A 80 10.41 -12.65 0.96
N GLU A 81 11.46 -11.84 1.01
CA GLU A 81 12.05 -11.27 2.22
C GLU A 81 11.91 -9.74 2.25
N TRP A 82 12.07 -9.16 3.44
CA TRP A 82 12.13 -7.70 3.62
C TRP A 82 10.91 -6.92 3.07
N VAL A 83 9.71 -7.53 3.10
CA VAL A 83 8.45 -6.93 2.64
C VAL A 83 8.21 -5.52 3.21
N TRP A 84 8.68 -5.26 4.43
CA TRP A 84 8.50 -3.98 5.11
C TRP A 84 9.28 -2.83 4.43
N ASP A 85 10.44 -3.11 3.83
CA ASP A 85 11.22 -2.11 3.10
C ASP A 85 10.45 -1.62 1.87
N TYR A 86 9.86 -2.55 1.12
CA TYR A 86 9.02 -2.23 -0.04
C TYR A 86 7.71 -1.54 0.37
N ALA A 87 7.08 -2.00 1.45
CA ALA A 87 5.87 -1.37 1.99
C ALA A 87 6.11 0.11 2.34
N VAL A 88 7.18 0.40 3.08
CA VAL A 88 7.55 1.78 3.44
C VAL A 88 7.93 2.59 2.20
N THR A 89 8.75 2.03 1.29
CA THR A 89 9.23 2.74 0.09
C THR A 89 8.09 3.11 -0.85
N VAL A 90 7.18 2.16 -1.14
CA VAL A 90 6.00 2.42 -1.98
C VAL A 90 5.09 3.47 -1.34
N THR A 91 4.94 3.44 -0.01
CA THR A 91 4.15 4.44 0.72
C THR A 91 4.77 5.84 0.62
N ILE A 92 6.09 5.96 0.77
CA ILE A 92 6.79 7.26 0.59
C ILE A 92 6.59 7.78 -0.83
N ILE A 93 6.74 6.91 -1.83
CA ILE A 93 6.47 7.26 -3.24
C ILE A 93 5.02 7.71 -3.42
N HIS A 94 4.07 7.03 -2.79
CA HIS A 94 2.67 7.44 -2.82
C HIS A 94 2.45 8.83 -2.20
N ILE A 95 3.05 9.13 -1.04
CA ILE A 95 3.00 10.47 -0.41
C ILE A 95 3.56 11.55 -1.35
N ILE A 96 4.69 11.27 -2.01
CA ILE A 96 5.31 12.20 -2.97
C ILE A 96 4.39 12.43 -4.16
N ILE A 97 3.86 11.37 -4.78
CA ILE A 97 2.94 11.48 -5.92
C ILE A 97 1.68 12.23 -5.51
N THR A 98 1.09 11.90 -4.35
CA THR A 98 -0.06 12.61 -3.78
C THR A 98 0.23 14.11 -3.67
N SER A 99 1.40 14.48 -3.15
CA SER A 99 1.79 15.88 -3.00
C SER A 99 1.93 16.59 -4.34
N VAL A 100 2.49 15.91 -5.34
CA VAL A 100 2.65 16.45 -6.72
C VAL A 100 1.30 16.60 -7.40
N VAL A 101 0.45 15.56 -7.37
CA VAL A 101 -0.88 15.54 -8.00
C VAL A 101 -1.78 16.61 -7.39
N MET A 102 -1.75 16.76 -6.07
CA MET A 102 -2.58 17.73 -5.36
C MET A 102 -1.95 19.13 -5.30
N SER A 103 -0.71 19.28 -5.78
CA SER A 103 0.10 20.50 -5.69
C SER A 103 0.27 21.05 -4.27
N GLU A 104 0.05 20.21 -3.26
CA GLU A 104 0.05 20.55 -1.84
C GLU A 104 0.44 19.31 -1.03
N PHE A 105 1.19 19.52 0.06
CA PHE A 105 1.55 18.43 0.97
C PHE A 105 0.35 18.08 1.88
N PRO A 106 0.04 16.78 2.08
CA PRO A 106 -1.08 16.37 2.93
C PRO A 106 -0.80 16.68 4.41
N LEU A 107 -1.51 17.65 4.97
CA LEU A 107 -1.42 18.01 6.40
C LEU A 107 -2.60 17.47 7.23
N MET A 108 -3.53 16.76 6.59
CA MET A 108 -4.82 16.38 7.16
C MET A 108 -4.66 15.12 8.01
N LEU A 109 -4.90 15.24 9.33
CA LEU A 109 -4.67 14.15 10.29
C LEU A 109 -5.44 12.86 9.94
N HIS A 110 -6.70 12.97 9.52
CA HIS A 110 -7.53 11.81 9.18
C HIS A 110 -6.94 10.99 8.02
N TRP A 111 -6.32 11.66 7.05
CA TRP A 111 -5.63 11.00 5.94
C TRP A 111 -4.38 10.26 6.42
N TRP A 112 -3.58 10.88 7.31
CA TRP A 112 -2.43 10.22 7.94
C TRP A 112 -2.81 9.02 8.80
N LEU A 113 -3.95 9.07 9.50
CA LEU A 113 -4.44 7.94 10.29
C LEU A 113 -4.81 6.76 9.39
N ALA A 114 -5.56 7.01 8.31
CA ALA A 114 -5.91 5.98 7.33
C ALA A 114 -4.68 5.41 6.60
N LEU A 115 -3.74 6.29 6.19
CA LEU A 115 -2.49 5.84 5.59
C LEU A 115 -1.68 5.01 6.58
N GLY A 116 -1.57 5.45 7.84
CA GLY A 116 -0.85 4.76 8.89
C GLY A 116 -1.43 3.38 9.18
N SER A 117 -2.76 3.24 9.32
CA SER A 117 -3.41 1.94 9.49
C SER A 117 -3.20 1.03 8.29
N GLY A 118 -3.33 1.56 7.07
CA GLY A 118 -3.04 0.83 5.85
C GLY A 118 -1.61 0.30 5.83
N VAL A 119 -0.60 1.13 6.13
CA VAL A 119 0.81 0.72 6.16
C VAL A 119 1.06 -0.37 7.18
N ILE A 120 0.50 -0.25 8.39
CA ILE A 120 0.62 -1.27 9.43
C ILE A 120 -0.01 -2.58 8.94
N SER A 121 -1.20 -2.52 8.36
CA SER A 121 -1.89 -3.68 7.78
C SER A 121 -1.04 -4.36 6.70
N MET A 122 -0.46 -3.58 5.79
CA MET A 122 0.40 -4.04 4.70
C MET A 122 1.66 -4.73 5.23
N ILE A 123 2.34 -4.14 6.21
CA ILE A 123 3.53 -4.70 6.83
C ILE A 123 3.18 -5.98 7.59
N CYS A 124 2.20 -5.93 8.50
CA CYS A 124 1.84 -7.09 9.31
C CYS A 124 1.35 -8.25 8.43
N GLY A 125 0.42 -8.00 7.50
CA GLY A 125 -0.10 -9.03 6.60
C GLY A 125 0.98 -9.63 5.70
N GLY A 126 1.82 -8.77 5.12
CA GLY A 126 2.92 -9.21 4.26
C GLY A 126 3.98 -10.00 5.01
N GLN A 127 4.40 -9.54 6.20
CA GLN A 127 5.40 -10.25 7.01
C GLN A 127 4.87 -11.57 7.54
N ILE A 128 3.61 -11.63 8.00
CA ILE A 128 3.00 -12.88 8.44
C ILE A 128 2.94 -13.89 7.29
N LEU A 129 2.51 -13.45 6.10
CA LEU A 129 2.44 -14.35 4.95
C LEU A 129 3.83 -14.81 4.49
N ALA A 130 4.80 -13.89 4.38
CA ALA A 130 6.18 -14.22 4.03
C ALA A 130 6.78 -15.21 5.03
N TYR A 131 6.55 -15.01 6.33
CA TYR A 131 6.96 -15.94 7.36
C TYR A 131 6.29 -17.31 7.15
N CYS A 132 4.98 -17.38 6.93
CA CYS A 132 4.30 -18.66 6.71
C CYS A 132 4.79 -19.43 5.47
N LEU A 133 5.19 -18.73 4.41
CA LEU A 133 5.61 -19.34 3.14
C LEU A 133 7.10 -19.68 3.08
N TYR A 134 7.94 -18.85 3.68
CA TYR A 134 9.40 -18.88 3.47
C TYR A 134 10.20 -19.10 4.76
N LYS A 135 9.55 -19.36 5.91
CA LYS A 135 10.23 -19.63 7.20
C LYS A 135 11.39 -20.61 7.08
N ASP A 136 11.24 -21.67 6.30
CA ASP A 136 12.24 -22.73 6.18
C ASP A 136 13.40 -22.37 5.22
N ASN A 137 13.24 -21.30 4.44
CA ASN A 137 14.27 -20.76 3.54
C ASN A 137 15.12 -19.65 4.18
N PHE A 138 14.68 -19.08 5.31
CA PHE A 138 15.47 -18.08 6.03
C PHE A 138 16.71 -18.74 6.63
N ILE A 139 17.86 -18.52 6.01
CA ILE A 139 19.16 -18.77 6.63
C ILE A 139 19.35 -17.69 7.70
N TYR A 140 18.79 -17.89 8.88
CA TYR A 140 19.24 -17.14 10.04
C TYR A 140 20.72 -17.49 10.25
N PRO A 141 21.62 -16.50 10.41
CA PRO A 141 22.96 -16.81 10.88
C PRO A 141 22.78 -17.54 12.21
N ILE A 142 23.28 -18.77 12.27
CA ILE A 142 23.31 -19.57 13.49
C ILE A 142 24.08 -18.72 14.51
N LEU A 143 23.35 -18.18 15.50
CA LEU A 143 23.89 -17.32 16.55
C LEU A 143 24.68 -18.12 17.62
N ASP A 144 25.02 -19.38 17.34
CA ASP A 144 25.68 -20.29 18.29
C ASP A 144 27.19 -20.01 18.46
N ASP A 145 27.71 -18.91 17.91
CA ASP A 145 29.14 -18.52 17.97
C ASP A 145 29.38 -17.16 18.70
N PHE A 146 28.60 -16.84 19.74
CA PHE A 146 28.88 -15.73 20.68
C PHE A 146 29.05 -16.20 22.12
#